data_AF-A9DWE4-F1
#
_entry.id   AF-A9DWE4-F1
#
_cell.length_a   1.000
_cell.length_b   1.000
_cell.length_c   1.000
_cell.angle_alpha   90.00
_cell.angle_beta   90.00
_cell.angle_gamma   90.00
#
_symmetry.space_group_name_H-M   'P 1'
#
loop_
_entity.id
_entity.type
_entity.pdbx_description
1 polymer ?
#
loop_
_entity_poly.entity_id
_entity_poly.type
_entity_poly.pdbx_seq_one_letter_code
_entity_poly.pdbx_strand_id
1 'polypeptide(L)'
;MEESNNNKLIYLAIGTFALTALSAYFVYRKFKSTKNSNRIATRTIDLSAFDSPDMPGSGNCMDSGLLMKLQQLEMRTGYPIFDWINSGARSESHNRKVGGVSSSSHKIPTCKAVDIGVPSTHIRDQLVYEARNIGFKRIGVGKTFVHLDTDENKSQYVAWGYPSGTSPDVNPFV
;
A
#
# COMPACT_ATOMS: atom_id res chain seq x y z
N MET A 1 -22.18 39.57 55.21
CA MET A 1 -21.08 39.75 54.22
C MET A 1 -20.48 38.42 53.75
N GLU A 2 -20.47 37.38 54.58
CA GLU A 2 -19.87 36.07 54.26
C GLU A 2 -20.66 35.24 53.23
N GLU A 3 -22.00 35.27 53.28
CA GLU A 3 -22.89 34.51 52.39
C GLU A 3 -22.81 34.93 50.91
N SER A 4 -22.59 36.22 50.64
CA SER A 4 -22.42 36.75 49.27
C SER A 4 -21.15 36.24 48.58
N ASN A 5 -20.07 36.02 49.35
CA ASN A 5 -18.81 35.51 48.82
C ASN A 5 -18.88 34.02 48.49
N ASN A 6 -19.61 33.22 49.31
CA ASN A 6 -19.82 31.80 49.04
C ASN A 6 -20.60 31.56 47.75
N ASN A 7 -21.64 32.36 47.49
CA ASN A 7 -22.41 32.25 46.25
C ASN A 7 -21.54 32.59 45.03
N LYS A 8 -20.71 33.65 45.10
CA LYS A 8 -19.76 34.00 44.03
C LYS A 8 -18.75 32.88 43.76
N LEU A 9 -18.23 32.24 44.81
CA LEU A 9 -17.32 31.09 44.68
C LEU A 9 -18.00 29.88 44.03
N ILE A 10 -19.26 29.60 44.39
CA ILE A 10 -20.05 28.53 43.77
C ILE A 10 -20.29 28.81 42.28
N TYR A 11 -20.70 30.03 41.91
CA TYR A 11 -20.89 30.39 40.50
C TYR A 11 -19.58 30.35 39.70
N LEU A 12 -18.46 30.74 40.31
CA LEU A 12 -17.15 30.68 39.68
C LEU A 12 -16.67 29.23 39.49
N ALA A 13 -16.95 28.34 40.46
CA ALA A 13 -16.67 26.90 40.35
C ALA A 13 -17.54 26.22 39.27
N ILE A 14 -18.84 26.54 39.21
CA ILE A 14 -19.75 26.01 38.18
C ILE A 14 -19.35 26.51 36.79
N GLY A 15 -19.03 27.80 36.66
CA GLY A 15 -18.59 28.39 35.39
C GLY A 15 -17.28 27.78 34.88
N THR A 16 -16.30 27.60 35.76
CA THR A 16 -15.02 26.96 35.40
C THR A 16 -15.19 25.48 35.04
N PHE A 17 -16.01 24.72 35.77
CA PHE A 17 -16.32 23.33 35.42
C PHE A 17 -17.03 23.19 34.08
N ALA A 18 -17.99 24.07 33.78
CA ALA A 18 -18.68 24.05 32.48
C ALA A 18 -17.72 24.30 31.31
N LEU A 19 -16.78 25.25 31.47
CA LEU A 19 -15.77 25.56 30.44
C LEU A 19 -14.77 24.42 30.23
N THR A 20 -14.33 23.76 31.31
CA THR A 20 -13.42 22.60 31.20
C THR A 20 -14.12 21.39 30.59
N ALA A 21 -15.37 21.12 30.96
CA ALA A 21 -16.16 20.05 30.36
C ALA A 21 -16.43 20.28 28.86
N LEU A 22 -16.77 21.51 28.46
CA LEU A 22 -16.99 21.87 27.06
C LEU A 22 -15.72 21.76 26.21
N SER A 23 -14.58 22.21 26.73
CA SER A 23 -13.29 22.09 26.03
C SER A 23 -12.85 20.63 25.90
N ALA A 24 -12.97 19.83 26.96
CA ALA A 24 -12.70 18.39 26.92
C ALA A 24 -13.64 17.66 25.93
N TYR A 25 -14.92 18.03 25.89
CA TYR A 25 -15.88 17.48 24.92
C TYR A 25 -15.50 17.82 23.47
N PHE A 26 -15.08 19.05 23.19
CA PHE A 26 -14.62 19.45 21.86
C PHE A 26 -13.34 18.71 21.44
N VAL A 27 -12.38 18.54 22.35
CA VAL A 27 -11.16 17.75 22.12
C VAL A 27 -11.52 16.28 21.84
N TYR A 28 -12.36 15.68 22.68
CA TYR A 28 -12.86 14.31 22.49
C TYR A 28 -13.57 14.14 21.14
N ARG A 29 -14.44 15.09 20.76
CA ARG A 29 -15.18 15.07 19.50
C ARG A 29 -14.23 15.19 18.30
N LYS A 30 -13.21 16.05 18.37
CA LYS A 30 -12.16 16.11 17.34
C LYS A 30 -11.42 14.78 17.22
N PHE A 31 -10.96 14.20 18.33
CA PHE A 31 -10.29 12.89 18.34
C PHE A 31 -11.16 11.75 17.79
N LYS A 32 -12.46 11.73 18.12
CA LYS A 32 -13.41 10.71 17.63
C LYS A 32 -13.71 10.89 16.13
N SER A 33 -13.80 12.12 15.65
CA SER A 33 -14.00 12.42 14.22
C SER A 33 -12.82 11.93 13.38
N THR A 34 -11.58 12.17 13.84
CA THR A 34 -10.37 11.67 13.16
C THR A 34 -10.33 10.15 13.08
N LYS A 35 -10.82 9.44 14.12
CA LYS A 35 -10.87 7.97 14.14
C LYS A 35 -11.91 7.39 13.16
N ASN A 36 -13.01 8.11 12.90
CA ASN A 36 -14.07 7.67 11.98
C ASN A 36 -13.80 7.98 10.50
N SER A 37 -12.88 8.90 10.18
CA SER A 37 -12.53 9.24 8.79
C SER A 37 -11.62 8.21 8.10
N ASN A 38 -11.07 7.23 8.84
CA ASN A 38 -10.15 6.22 8.32
C ASN A 38 -10.79 4.86 8.01
N ARG A 39 -12.12 4.80 7.86
CA ARG A 39 -12.74 3.65 7.21
C ARG A 39 -12.60 3.82 5.70
N ILE A 40 -11.38 3.60 5.19
CA ILE A 40 -11.19 3.27 3.79
C ILE A 40 -12.15 2.11 3.53
N ALA A 41 -13.10 2.29 2.63
CA ALA A 41 -13.96 1.22 2.19
C ALA A 41 -13.03 0.14 1.61
N THR A 42 -12.77 -0.91 2.39
CA THR A 42 -11.94 -2.03 1.96
C THR A 42 -12.75 -2.78 0.91
N ARG A 43 -12.59 -2.41 -0.36
CA ARG A 43 -12.97 -3.24 -1.50
C ARG A 43 -12.39 -4.63 -1.23
N THR A 44 -13.23 -5.66 -1.33
CA THR A 44 -12.75 -7.04 -1.35
C THR A 44 -11.80 -7.19 -2.54
N ILE A 45 -10.53 -7.48 -2.26
CA ILE A 45 -9.53 -7.76 -3.28
C ILE A 45 -9.79 -9.18 -3.79
N ASP A 46 -9.96 -9.33 -5.11
CA ASP A 46 -10.02 -10.65 -5.73
C ASP A 46 -8.61 -11.23 -5.81
N LEU A 47 -8.33 -12.23 -4.97
CA LEU A 47 -7.02 -12.88 -4.93
C LEU A 47 -6.79 -13.83 -6.10
N SER A 48 -7.83 -14.23 -6.84
CA SER A 48 -7.66 -15.09 -8.01
C SER A 48 -6.89 -14.40 -9.14
N ALA A 49 -6.93 -13.06 -9.20
CA ALA A 49 -6.11 -12.27 -10.11
C ALA A 49 -4.59 -12.45 -9.90
N PHE A 50 -4.19 -12.98 -8.74
CA PHE A 50 -2.80 -13.25 -8.39
C PHE A 50 -2.42 -14.72 -8.53
N ASP A 51 -3.31 -15.59 -8.97
CA ASP A 51 -3.01 -17.01 -9.11
C ASP A 51 -1.90 -17.26 -10.14
N SER A 52 -1.01 -18.19 -9.81
CA SER A 52 -0.18 -18.85 -10.82
C SER A 52 -1.11 -19.55 -11.82
N PRO A 53 -0.93 -19.39 -13.14
CA PRO A 53 -1.84 -19.96 -14.14
C PRO A 53 -1.99 -21.49 -14.07
N ASP A 54 -1.02 -22.18 -13.48
CA ASP A 54 -0.99 -23.63 -13.29
C ASP A 54 -1.39 -24.07 -11.87
N MET A 55 -1.82 -23.15 -11.00
CA MET A 55 -2.19 -23.43 -9.61
C MET A 55 -3.30 -22.47 -9.13
N PRO A 56 -4.57 -22.71 -9.49
CA PRO A 56 -5.69 -21.92 -8.99
C PRO A 56 -5.74 -21.88 -7.46
N GLY A 57 -6.09 -20.73 -6.88
CA GLY A 57 -6.09 -20.45 -5.45
C GLY A 57 -4.71 -20.15 -4.84
N SER A 58 -3.64 -20.14 -5.63
CA SER A 58 -2.30 -19.80 -5.14
C SER A 58 -2.14 -18.33 -4.74
N GLY A 59 -2.95 -17.42 -5.27
CA GLY A 59 -2.99 -16.01 -4.88
C GLY A 59 -3.34 -15.77 -3.41
N ASN A 60 -3.84 -16.78 -2.70
CA ASN A 60 -4.03 -16.72 -1.25
C ASN A 60 -2.72 -16.56 -0.45
N CYS A 61 -1.55 -16.82 -1.07
CA CYS A 61 -0.26 -16.64 -0.40
C CYS A 61 0.25 -15.19 -0.44
N MET A 62 -0.37 -14.28 -1.19
CA MET A 62 0.16 -12.93 -1.40
C MET A 62 0.37 -12.19 -0.08
N ASP A 63 1.54 -11.58 0.06
CA ASP A 63 1.93 -10.85 1.26
C ASP A 63 0.97 -9.68 1.54
N SER A 64 0.47 -9.57 2.78
CA SER A 64 -0.49 -8.53 3.14
C SER A 64 0.08 -7.12 3.04
N GLY A 65 1.38 -6.95 3.31
CA GLY A 65 2.08 -5.68 3.15
C GLY A 65 2.20 -5.25 1.68
N LEU A 66 2.45 -6.21 0.78
CA LEU A 66 2.38 -5.99 -0.66
C LEU A 66 0.98 -5.56 -1.09
N LEU A 67 -0.07 -6.29 -0.70
CA LEU A 67 -1.46 -5.97 -1.06
C LEU A 67 -1.87 -4.58 -0.56
N MET A 68 -1.48 -4.19 0.66
CA MET A 68 -1.71 -2.85 1.19
C MET A 68 -1.04 -1.76 0.35
N LYS A 69 0.20 -1.97 -0.10
CA LYS A 69 0.90 -1.01 -0.96
C LYS A 69 0.27 -0.93 -2.36
N LEU A 70 -0.21 -2.04 -2.91
CA LEU A 70 -0.93 -2.03 -4.19
C LEU A 70 -2.25 -1.25 -4.09
N GLN A 71 -2.99 -1.42 -2.99
CA GLN A 71 -4.18 -0.62 -2.75
C GLN A 71 -3.85 0.88 -2.63
N GLN A 72 -2.76 1.23 -1.95
CA GLN A 72 -2.28 2.62 -1.92
C GLN A 72 -1.88 3.14 -3.31
N LEU A 73 -1.29 2.29 -4.14
CA LEU A 73 -0.90 2.65 -5.51
C LEU A 73 -2.12 2.93 -6.38
N GLU A 74 -3.15 2.08 -6.32
CA GLU A 74 -4.43 2.30 -6.98
C GLU A 74 -5.09 3.61 -6.51
N MET A 75 -5.17 3.83 -5.19
CA MET A 75 -5.76 5.06 -4.64
C MET A 75 -5.01 6.34 -5.05
N ARG A 76 -3.67 6.29 -5.13
CA ARG A 76 -2.85 7.46 -5.48
C ARG A 76 -2.84 7.78 -6.96
N THR A 77 -2.83 6.76 -7.81
CA THR A 77 -2.75 6.93 -9.26
C THR A 77 -4.12 7.05 -9.92
N GLY A 78 -5.16 6.50 -9.29
CA GLY A 78 -6.49 6.36 -9.88
C GLY A 78 -6.57 5.28 -10.97
N TYR A 79 -5.50 4.51 -11.20
CA TYR A 79 -5.48 3.41 -12.17
C TYR A 79 -6.03 2.11 -11.57
N PRO A 80 -6.67 1.26 -12.38
CA PRO A 80 -7.22 -0.02 -11.91
C PRO A 80 -6.10 -1.08 -11.78
N ILE A 81 -5.24 -0.92 -10.77
CA ILE A 81 -4.03 -1.75 -10.56
C ILE A 81 -4.40 -3.23 -10.45
N PHE A 82 -5.47 -3.56 -9.73
CA PHE A 82 -5.88 -4.95 -9.53
C PHE A 82 -6.42 -5.61 -10.81
N ASP A 83 -6.97 -4.83 -11.75
CA ASP A 83 -7.43 -5.35 -13.04
C ASP A 83 -6.26 -5.52 -14.04
N TRP A 84 -5.10 -4.94 -13.72
CA TRP A 84 -3.88 -4.98 -14.53
C TRP A 84 -2.83 -5.97 -14.02
N ILE A 85 -3.18 -6.84 -13.08
CA ILE A 85 -2.26 -7.86 -12.58
C ILE A 85 -2.02 -8.89 -13.68
N ASN A 86 -0.79 -8.91 -14.21
CA ASN A 86 -0.36 -9.91 -15.21
C ASN A 86 0.21 -11.16 -14.54
N SER A 87 0.84 -11.01 -13.37
CA SER A 87 1.43 -12.14 -12.65
C SER A 87 1.58 -11.84 -11.15
N GLY A 88 1.00 -12.69 -10.30
CA GLY A 88 1.17 -12.66 -8.85
C GLY A 88 2.03 -13.83 -8.36
N ALA A 89 1.43 -14.77 -7.64
CA ALA A 89 2.06 -15.99 -7.19
C ALA A 89 2.56 -16.83 -8.36
N ARG A 90 3.68 -17.54 -8.17
CA ARG A 90 4.18 -18.50 -9.15
C ARG A 90 4.47 -19.83 -8.49
N SER A 91 3.95 -20.89 -9.10
CA SER A 91 4.46 -22.24 -8.87
C SER A 91 5.93 -22.31 -9.31
N GLU A 92 6.65 -23.29 -8.79
CA GLU A 92 8.03 -23.55 -9.22
C GLU A 92 8.10 -23.89 -10.73
N SER A 93 7.10 -24.60 -11.26
CA SER A 93 7.00 -24.95 -12.69
C SER A 93 6.79 -23.72 -13.56
N HIS A 94 5.79 -22.89 -13.21
CA HIS A 94 5.49 -21.67 -13.95
C HIS A 94 6.64 -20.67 -13.89
N ASN A 95 7.28 -20.49 -12.72
CA ASN A 95 8.44 -19.60 -12.59
C ASN A 95 9.56 -20.00 -13.55
N ARG A 96 9.89 -21.30 -13.68
CA ARG A 96 10.87 -21.77 -14.68
C ARG A 96 10.39 -21.56 -16.12
N LYS A 97 9.12 -21.85 -16.40
CA LYS A 97 8.53 -21.69 -17.74
C LYS A 97 8.67 -20.26 -18.27
N VAL A 98 8.52 -19.26 -17.39
CA VAL A 98 8.65 -17.84 -17.77
C VAL A 98 10.09 -17.30 -17.65
N GLY A 99 11.07 -18.17 -17.38
CA GLY A 99 12.48 -17.77 -17.23
C GLY A 99 12.79 -17.01 -15.93
N GLY A 100 11.95 -17.16 -14.91
CA GLY A 100 12.17 -16.55 -13.60
C GLY A 100 13.38 -17.15 -12.88
N VAL A 101 14.11 -16.32 -12.15
CA VAL A 101 15.26 -16.76 -11.34
C VAL A 101 14.82 -17.67 -10.18
N SER A 102 15.73 -18.54 -9.72
CA SER A 102 15.44 -19.51 -8.64
C SER A 102 15.02 -18.84 -7.33
N SER A 103 15.55 -17.66 -7.04
CA SER A 103 15.25 -16.84 -5.87
C SER A 103 14.09 -15.85 -6.08
N SER A 104 13.29 -15.98 -7.15
CA SER A 104 12.19 -15.04 -7.49
C SER A 104 11.20 -14.82 -6.33
N SER A 105 10.83 -13.55 -6.07
CA SER A 105 9.89 -13.20 -4.98
C SER A 105 8.43 -13.48 -5.32
N HIS A 106 8.13 -13.80 -6.58
CA HIS A 106 6.82 -14.32 -6.98
C HIS A 106 6.56 -15.74 -6.47
N LYS A 107 7.63 -16.51 -6.21
CA LYS A 107 7.49 -17.93 -5.92
C LYS A 107 6.74 -18.16 -4.62
N ILE A 108 5.93 -19.20 -4.58
CA ILE A 108 5.35 -19.74 -3.35
C ILE A 108 6.48 -20.39 -2.53
N PRO A 109 6.59 -20.16 -1.21
CA PRO A 109 5.67 -19.42 -0.34
C PRO A 109 6.05 -17.93 -0.11
N THR A 110 7.00 -17.37 -0.86
CA THR A 110 7.45 -15.98 -0.69
C THR A 110 6.34 -14.98 -1.04
N CYS A 111 5.78 -15.06 -2.25
CA CYS A 111 4.62 -14.26 -2.70
C CYS A 111 4.67 -12.75 -2.37
N LYS A 112 5.86 -12.14 -2.53
CA LYS A 112 6.17 -10.73 -2.25
C LYS A 112 6.44 -9.90 -3.49
N ALA A 113 6.07 -10.38 -4.68
CA ALA A 113 6.20 -9.63 -5.91
C ALA A 113 4.98 -9.76 -6.82
N VAL A 114 4.79 -8.75 -7.66
CA VAL A 114 3.74 -8.69 -8.67
C VAL A 114 4.25 -8.02 -9.94
N ASP A 115 3.75 -8.47 -11.08
CA ASP A 115 3.94 -7.80 -12.37
C ASP A 115 2.59 -7.18 -12.77
N ILE A 116 2.59 -5.86 -12.94
CA ILE A 116 1.43 -5.06 -13.35
C ILE A 116 1.59 -4.72 -14.83
N GLY A 117 0.67 -5.15 -15.67
CA GLY A 117 0.59 -4.76 -17.07
C GLY A 117 0.27 -3.26 -17.20
N VAL A 118 0.93 -2.59 -18.13
CA VAL A 118 0.72 -1.15 -18.35
C VAL A 118 0.43 -0.87 -19.83
N PRO A 119 -0.59 -0.04 -20.13
CA PRO A 119 -1.03 0.17 -21.50
C PRO A 119 -0.17 1.19 -22.27
N SER A 120 0.69 1.95 -21.59
CA SER A 120 1.59 2.92 -22.23
C SER A 120 2.84 3.19 -21.39
N THR A 121 3.89 3.67 -22.05
CA THR A 121 5.14 4.13 -21.42
C THR A 121 4.89 5.26 -20.42
N HIS A 122 3.97 6.19 -20.73
CA HIS A 122 3.63 7.29 -19.81
C HIS A 122 3.06 6.77 -18.48
N ILE A 123 2.10 5.84 -18.55
CA ILE A 123 1.48 5.23 -17.35
C ILE A 123 2.50 4.39 -16.59
N ARG A 124 3.36 3.65 -17.31
CA ARG A 124 4.46 2.90 -16.72
C ARG A 124 5.35 3.79 -15.86
N ASP A 125 5.82 4.90 -16.42
CA ASP A 125 6.78 5.77 -15.75
C ASP A 125 6.13 6.44 -14.53
N GLN A 126 4.86 6.85 -14.64
CA GLN A 126 4.07 7.34 -13.50
C GLN A 126 3.94 6.29 -12.39
N LEU A 127 3.63 5.03 -12.75
CA LEU A 127 3.54 3.93 -11.78
C LEU A 127 4.87 3.68 -11.08
N VAL A 128 5.99 3.74 -11.79
CA VAL A 128 7.34 3.59 -11.22
C VAL A 128 7.62 4.66 -10.16
N TYR A 129 7.34 5.93 -10.45
CA TYR A 129 7.55 7.02 -9.49
C TYR A 129 6.62 6.92 -8.29
N GLU A 130 5.33 6.65 -8.50
CA GLU A 130 4.38 6.53 -7.39
C GLU A 130 4.63 5.29 -6.52
N ALA A 131 5.02 4.16 -7.12
CA ALA A 131 5.44 2.99 -6.37
C ALA A 131 6.62 3.31 -5.45
N ARG A 132 7.63 4.03 -5.94
CA ARG A 132 8.75 4.51 -5.12
C ARG A 132 8.29 5.44 -3.99
N ASN A 133 7.37 6.37 -4.27
CA ASN A 133 6.82 7.29 -3.25
C ASN A 133 6.01 6.56 -2.17
N ILE A 134 5.37 5.44 -2.49
CA ILE A 134 4.67 4.56 -1.54
C ILE A 134 5.65 3.72 -0.70
N GLY A 135 6.88 3.56 -1.17
CA GLY A 135 7.93 2.81 -0.48
C GLY A 135 8.14 1.41 -1.03
N PHE A 136 7.85 1.16 -2.30
CA PHE A 136 8.47 0.06 -3.02
C PHE A 136 9.96 0.36 -3.22
N LYS A 137 10.82 -0.62 -2.89
CA LYS A 137 12.28 -0.48 -2.90
C LYS A 137 12.94 -1.33 -3.98
N ARG A 138 12.17 -2.18 -4.65
CA ARG A 138 12.64 -3.10 -5.68
C ARG A 138 11.67 -3.02 -6.85
N ILE A 139 12.11 -2.38 -7.92
CA ILE A 139 11.24 -2.02 -9.05
C ILE A 139 11.88 -2.47 -10.36
N GLY A 140 11.27 -3.43 -11.05
CA GLY A 140 11.67 -3.80 -12.40
C GLY A 140 10.82 -3.04 -13.43
N VAL A 141 11.45 -2.50 -14.47
CA VAL A 141 10.78 -1.67 -15.49
C VAL A 141 10.84 -2.39 -16.83
N GLY A 142 9.72 -3.03 -17.19
CA GLY A 142 9.53 -3.65 -18.50
C GLY A 142 9.02 -2.65 -19.54
N LYS A 143 8.98 -3.06 -20.81
CA LYS A 143 8.36 -2.22 -21.87
C LYS A 143 6.85 -2.08 -21.68
N THR A 144 6.20 -3.15 -21.23
CA THR A 144 4.73 -3.28 -21.14
C THR A 144 4.25 -3.68 -19.75
N PHE A 145 5.13 -3.66 -18.74
CA PHE A 145 4.79 -3.98 -17.36
C PHE A 145 5.74 -3.32 -16.36
N VAL A 146 5.31 -3.25 -15.10
CA VAL A 146 6.13 -2.87 -13.95
C VAL A 146 6.14 -4.02 -12.95
N HIS A 147 7.34 -4.45 -12.57
CA HIS A 147 7.55 -5.42 -11.50
C HIS A 147 7.72 -4.68 -10.17
N LEU A 148 6.91 -5.02 -9.17
CA LEU A 148 6.98 -4.47 -7.83
C LEU A 148 7.25 -5.58 -6.82
N ASP A 149 8.25 -5.37 -5.96
CA ASP A 149 8.76 -6.37 -5.02
C ASP A 149 8.96 -5.74 -3.62
N THR A 150 8.46 -6.43 -2.58
CA THR A 150 8.55 -6.03 -1.15
C THR A 150 9.42 -6.98 -0.33
N ASP A 151 10.20 -7.85 -0.97
CA ASP A 151 11.09 -8.79 -0.29
C ASP A 151 12.29 -8.09 0.35
N GLU A 152 12.21 -7.96 1.67
CA GLU A 152 13.23 -7.31 2.51
C GLU A 152 14.53 -8.11 2.62
N ASN A 153 14.52 -9.40 2.27
CA ASN A 153 15.71 -10.26 2.32
C ASN A 153 16.62 -10.08 1.10
N LYS A 154 16.25 -9.20 0.17
CA LYS A 154 17.01 -8.91 -1.05
C LYS A 154 17.59 -7.50 -1.03
N SER A 155 18.42 -7.17 -2.02
CA SER A 155 18.95 -5.81 -2.17
C SER A 155 17.82 -4.79 -2.26
N GLN A 156 17.90 -3.71 -1.49
CA GLN A 156 16.88 -2.65 -1.44
C GLN A 156 17.34 -1.42 -2.26
N TYR A 157 16.38 -0.58 -2.64
CA TYR A 157 16.58 0.64 -3.45
C TYR A 157 17.23 0.36 -4.81
N VAL A 158 16.72 -0.66 -5.50
CA VAL A 158 17.23 -1.11 -6.80
C VAL A 158 16.16 -1.03 -7.87
N ALA A 159 16.56 -0.60 -9.06
CA ALA A 159 15.75 -0.67 -10.27
C ALA A 159 16.51 -1.37 -11.40
N TRP A 160 15.82 -2.18 -12.20
CA TRP A 160 16.41 -2.93 -13.32
C TRP A 160 15.46 -2.96 -14.52
N GLY A 161 16.01 -3.14 -15.73
CA GLY A 161 15.25 -3.28 -16.96
C GLY A 161 14.95 -4.74 -17.31
N TYR A 162 14.15 -4.91 -18.37
CA TYR A 162 13.92 -6.21 -19.02
C TYR A 162 14.28 -6.17 -20.51
N PRO A 163 14.93 -7.22 -21.07
CA PRO A 163 15.36 -8.47 -20.43
C PRO A 163 16.39 -8.31 -19.29
N SER A 164 16.56 -9.34 -18.46
CA SER A 164 17.46 -9.29 -17.30
C SER A 164 18.87 -8.82 -17.68
N GLY A 165 19.48 -7.98 -16.84
CA GLY A 165 20.80 -7.38 -17.08
C GLY A 165 20.76 -6.07 -17.87
N THR A 166 19.58 -5.58 -18.26
CA THR A 166 19.44 -4.24 -18.88
C THR A 166 19.19 -3.16 -17.85
N SER A 167 19.55 -1.92 -18.18
CA SER A 167 19.17 -0.73 -17.41
C SER A 167 17.67 -0.45 -17.58
N PRO A 168 16.97 0.03 -16.54
CA PRO A 168 15.59 0.44 -16.68
C PRO A 168 15.50 1.75 -17.48
N ASP A 169 14.42 1.90 -18.25
CA ASP A 169 14.14 3.16 -18.96
C ASP A 169 13.96 4.35 -17.98
N VAL A 170 13.47 4.06 -16.77
CA VAL A 170 13.30 5.03 -15.68
C VAL A 170 13.80 4.41 -14.37
N ASN A 171 14.69 5.12 -13.67
CA ASN A 171 15.17 4.72 -12.35
C ASN A 171 14.73 5.75 -11.29
N PRO A 172 13.81 5.40 -10.37
CA PRO A 172 13.27 6.35 -9.39
C PRO A 172 14.17 6.54 -8.15
N PHE A 173 15.36 5.92 -8.13
CA PHE A 173 16.32 5.96 -7.01
C PHE A 173 17.57 6.79 -7.29
N VAL A 174 17.66 7.44 -8.46
CA VAL A 174 18.78 8.29 -8.88
C VAL A 174 18.30 9.67 -9.32
#